data_AF-A0A931QGM0-F1
#
_entry.id   AF-A0A931QGM0-F1
#
_cell.length_a   1.000
_cell.length_b   1.000
_cell.length_c   1.000
_cell.angle_alpha   90.00
_cell.angle_beta   90.00
_cell.angle_gamma   90.00
#
_symmetry.space_group_name_H-M   'P 1'
#
loop_
_entity.id
_entity.type
_entity.pdbx_description
1 polymer ?
#
loop_
_entity_poly.entity_id
_entity_poly.type
_entity_poly.pdbx_seq_one_letter_code
_entity_poly.pdbx_strand_id
1 'polypeptide(L)'
;LAFATPEQAAISFGVYAVFFAVYAWLYRKPLIGYAATVSLPLSIFFALRSLQQDNWLYAIVAVAVLYYVAGIIVRRREDAQDWSRVLLYSGLWLGTINSLSAPLQVGLDAAIPVAIAATLFASEAFARRNVRLGFPANLLYLEAYFLILIWLKVDEPQYFSMGAAILGMLMHYLLTRAGSRTGAFLIGMFSQLVLLGTTYIQLYSTEKLGFFVVIFFQALAVLIYGIVIRSRSLVIAPIIFTVLSVFTVIYGVLKGISTVILIGCTGVLFLIAGILAVILRERLVKVGERFSDWQA
;
A
#
# COMPACT_ATOMS: atom_id res chain seq x y z
N LEU A 1 6.46 10.96 31.05
CA LEU A 1 7.88 11.41 31.13
C LEU A 1 8.03 12.61 30.22
N ALA A 2 8.04 13.82 30.79
CA ALA A 2 8.33 15.04 30.04
C ALA A 2 9.86 15.19 29.98
N PHE A 3 10.46 14.93 28.82
CA PHE A 3 11.89 15.18 28.61
C PHE A 3 12.07 16.68 28.40
N ALA A 4 12.99 17.31 29.13
CA ALA A 4 13.21 18.76 29.04
C ALA A 4 13.95 19.16 27.76
N THR A 5 14.79 18.27 27.21
CA THR A 5 15.51 18.48 25.95
C THR A 5 15.63 17.18 25.13
N PRO A 6 15.78 17.24 23.79
CA PRO A 6 15.98 16.06 22.94
C PRO A 6 17.24 15.28 23.31
N GLU A 7 18.30 15.94 23.79
CA GLU A 7 19.54 15.29 24.24
C GLU A 7 19.29 14.35 25.44
N GLN A 8 18.52 14.81 26.43
CA GLN A 8 18.16 13.99 27.59
C GLN A 8 17.33 12.77 27.18
N ALA A 9 16.43 12.94 26.20
CA ALA A 9 15.67 11.82 25.64
C ALA A 9 16.59 10.82 24.94
N ALA A 10 17.54 11.29 24.10
CA ALA A 10 18.49 10.44 23.39
C ALA A 10 19.33 9.58 24.35
N ILE A 11 19.87 10.19 25.40
CA ILE A 11 20.66 9.49 26.43
C ILE A 11 19.79 8.49 27.18
N SER A 12 18.59 8.90 27.62
CA SER A 12 17.68 8.03 28.37
C SER A 12 17.30 6.78 27.58
N PHE A 13 16.89 6.94 26.33
CA PHE A 13 16.57 5.81 25.46
C PHE A 13 17.81 4.97 25.10
N GLY A 14 18.98 5.59 24.99
CA GLY A 14 20.25 4.88 24.78
C GLY A 14 20.61 3.99 25.96
N VAL A 15 20.51 4.51 27.19
CA VAL A 15 20.72 3.75 28.42
C VAL A 15 19.69 2.62 28.54
N TYR A 16 18.42 2.88 28.24
CA TYR A 16 17.40 1.82 28.21
C TYR A 16 17.72 0.74 27.18
N ALA A 17 18.16 1.12 25.98
CA ALA A 17 18.52 0.16 24.94
C ALA A 17 19.64 -0.78 25.41
N VAL A 18 20.71 -0.23 25.99
CA VAL A 18 21.83 -1.02 26.53
C VAL A 18 21.37 -1.88 27.71
N PHE A 19 20.64 -1.29 28.67
CA PHE A 19 20.14 -2.01 29.84
C PHE A 19 19.27 -3.21 29.45
N PHE A 20 18.27 -3.01 28.58
CA PHE A 20 17.41 -4.09 28.13
C PHE A 20 18.14 -5.11 27.26
N ALA A 21 19.12 -4.69 26.45
CA ALA A 21 19.93 -5.62 25.65
C ALA A 21 20.77 -6.53 26.55
N VAL A 22 21.47 -5.96 27.53
CA VAL A 22 22.29 -6.70 28.50
C VAL A 22 21.41 -7.61 29.35
N TYR A 23 20.28 -7.10 29.83
CA TYR A 23 19.34 -7.88 30.63
C TYR A 23 18.75 -9.05 29.83
N ALA A 24 18.29 -8.80 28.60
CA ALA A 24 17.75 -9.84 27.73
C ALA A 24 18.80 -10.93 27.43
N TRP A 25 20.07 -10.53 27.22
CA TRP A 25 21.19 -11.44 26.99
C TRP A 25 21.52 -12.28 28.22
N LEU A 26 21.73 -11.66 29.39
CA LEU A 26 22.12 -12.33 30.64
C LEU A 26 21.07 -13.35 31.09
N TYR A 27 19.79 -12.98 31.04
CA TYR A 27 18.71 -13.85 31.48
C TYR A 27 18.18 -14.78 30.38
N ARG A 28 18.78 -14.76 29.18
CA ARG A 28 18.34 -15.52 28.00
C ARG A 28 16.84 -15.39 27.75
N LYS A 29 16.30 -14.16 27.86
CA LYS A 29 14.88 -13.84 27.60
C LYS A 29 14.76 -12.96 26.36
N PRO A 30 14.68 -13.56 25.15
CA PRO A 30 14.70 -12.82 23.88
C PRO A 30 13.56 -11.81 23.73
N LEU A 31 12.40 -12.09 24.33
CA LEU A 31 11.24 -11.19 24.31
C LEU A 31 11.55 -9.80 24.90
N ILE A 32 12.47 -9.71 25.86
CA ILE A 32 12.88 -8.42 26.44
C ILE A 32 13.75 -7.63 25.44
N GLY A 33 14.37 -8.32 24.48
CA GLY A 33 15.09 -7.71 23.36
C GLY A 33 14.22 -6.80 22.50
N TYR A 34 12.90 -6.99 22.47
CA TYR A 34 12.01 -6.04 21.80
C TYR A 34 12.10 -4.62 22.41
N ALA A 35 12.19 -4.52 23.75
CA ALA A 35 12.35 -3.23 24.41
C ALA A 35 13.66 -2.54 24.01
N ALA A 36 14.75 -3.32 23.89
CA ALA A 36 16.03 -2.81 23.43
C ALA A 36 15.95 -2.33 21.97
N THR A 37 15.35 -3.12 21.08
CA THR A 37 15.22 -2.81 19.65
C THR A 37 14.29 -1.63 19.34
N VAL A 38 13.37 -1.28 20.24
CA VAL A 38 12.55 -0.06 20.12
C VAL A 38 13.27 1.15 20.69
N SER A 39 13.99 0.98 21.80
CA SER A 39 14.68 2.08 22.49
C SER A 39 15.85 2.63 21.66
N LEU A 40 16.57 1.77 20.94
CA LEU A 40 17.75 2.21 20.16
C LEU A 40 17.40 3.13 18.97
N PRO A 41 16.40 2.84 18.11
CA PRO A 41 15.95 3.76 17.08
C PRO A 41 15.45 5.09 17.65
N LEU A 42 14.75 5.07 18.79
CA LEU A 42 14.30 6.30 19.47
C LEU A 42 15.49 7.14 19.94
N SER A 43 16.50 6.50 20.54
CA SER A 43 17.74 7.16 20.93
C SER A 43 18.42 7.83 19.75
N ILE A 44 18.54 7.14 18.61
CA ILE A 44 19.13 7.69 17.37
C ILE A 44 18.29 8.84 16.82
N PHE A 45 16.97 8.70 16.79
CA PHE A 45 16.06 9.76 16.32
C PHE A 45 16.24 11.04 17.14
N PHE A 46 16.25 10.94 18.47
CA PHE A 46 16.44 12.11 19.33
C PHE A 46 17.87 12.67 19.26
N ALA A 47 18.88 11.83 19.07
CA ALA A 47 20.26 12.28 18.88
C ALA A 47 20.45 13.05 17.58
N LEU A 48 19.85 12.60 16.47
CA LEU A 48 19.87 13.34 15.21
C LEU A 48 19.11 14.65 15.32
N ARG A 49 17.99 14.66 16.05
CA ARG A 49 17.23 15.87 16.33
C ARG A 49 18.01 16.88 17.17
N SER A 50 18.81 16.45 18.15
CA SER A 50 19.69 17.37 18.88
C SER A 50 20.81 17.94 18.01
N LEU A 51 21.27 17.18 17.02
CA LEU A 51 22.26 17.63 16.03
C LEU A 51 21.67 18.44 14.88
N GLN A 52 20.36 18.75 14.91
CA GLN A 52 19.64 19.44 13.83
C GLN A 52 19.79 18.78 12.46
N GLN A 53 19.92 17.44 12.42
CA GLN A 53 19.98 16.69 11.17
C GLN A 53 18.63 16.09 10.80
N ASP A 54 18.19 16.35 9.56
CA ASP A 54 16.90 15.88 9.06
C ASP A 54 16.95 14.48 8.42
N ASN A 55 18.11 13.84 8.36
CA ASN A 55 18.33 12.56 7.67
C ASN A 55 17.95 11.33 8.51
N TRP A 56 16.98 11.47 9.43
CA TRP A 56 16.62 10.40 10.36
C TRP A 56 16.01 9.17 9.68
N LEU A 57 15.32 9.32 8.53
CA LEU A 57 14.81 8.19 7.76
C LEU A 57 15.93 7.22 7.34
N TYR A 58 17.07 7.73 6.90
CA TYR A 58 18.23 6.92 6.51
C TYR A 58 18.87 6.21 7.71
N ALA A 59 18.98 6.91 8.84
CA ALA A 59 19.53 6.31 10.04
C ALA A 59 18.64 5.18 10.58
N ILE A 60 17.33 5.39 10.63
CA ILE A 60 16.39 4.38 11.12
C ILE A 60 16.31 3.19 10.17
N VAL A 61 16.29 3.40 8.85
CA VAL A 61 16.29 2.26 7.90
C VAL A 61 17.61 1.49 7.97
N ALA A 62 18.75 2.15 8.18
CA ALA A 62 20.03 1.47 8.38
C ALA A 62 19.98 0.57 9.62
N VAL A 63 19.40 1.04 10.72
CA VAL A 63 19.17 0.21 11.92
C VAL A 63 18.22 -0.96 11.63
N ALA A 64 17.15 -0.72 10.87
CA ALA A 64 16.22 -1.78 10.46
C ALA A 64 16.92 -2.87 9.64
N VAL A 65 17.78 -2.48 8.70
CA VAL A 65 18.62 -3.39 7.91
C VAL A 65 19.58 -4.16 8.81
N LEU A 66 20.25 -3.49 9.75
CA LEU A 66 21.16 -4.13 10.70
C LEU A 66 20.44 -5.19 11.55
N TYR A 67 19.24 -4.88 12.06
CA TYR A 67 18.41 -5.85 12.77
C TYR A 67 18.02 -7.03 11.90
N TYR A 68 17.61 -6.78 10.66
CA TYR A 68 17.24 -7.84 9.73
C TYR A 68 18.42 -8.77 9.40
N VAL A 69 19.57 -8.19 9.03
CA VAL A 69 20.80 -8.95 8.71
C VAL A 69 21.30 -9.72 9.92
N ALA A 70 21.36 -9.10 11.10
CA ALA A 70 21.71 -9.78 12.33
C ALA A 70 20.76 -10.94 12.63
N GLY A 71 19.45 -10.74 12.43
CA GLY A 71 18.44 -11.77 12.56
C GLY A 71 18.66 -12.96 11.62
N ILE A 72 19.07 -12.73 10.37
CA ILE A 72 19.43 -13.78 9.41
C ILE A 72 20.68 -14.55 9.87
N ILE A 73 21.72 -13.84 10.31
CA ILE A 73 22.97 -14.47 10.76
C ILE A 73 22.70 -15.36 11.98
N VAL A 74 21.94 -14.84 12.95
CA VAL A 74 21.55 -15.58 14.16
C VAL A 74 20.67 -16.78 13.82
N ARG A 75 19.82 -16.70 12.78
CA ARG A 75 18.96 -17.81 12.32
C ARG A 75 19.73 -19.08 11.97
N ARG A 76 21.02 -18.97 11.61
CA ARG A 76 21.88 -20.12 11.28
C ARG A 76 22.25 -20.97 12.50
N ARG A 77 22.02 -20.47 13.72
CA ARG A 77 22.29 -21.17 14.97
C ARG A 77 20.98 -21.71 15.55
N GLU A 78 20.89 -23.03 15.75
CA GLU A 78 19.68 -23.67 16.28
C GLU A 78 19.32 -23.17 17.70
N ASP A 79 20.34 -22.92 18.54
CA ASP A 79 20.16 -22.46 19.92
C ASP A 79 19.66 -21.01 20.06
N ALA A 80 19.56 -20.25 18.95
CA ALA A 80 19.26 -18.82 18.97
C ALA A 80 18.06 -18.43 18.09
N GLN A 81 17.18 -19.39 17.76
CA GLN A 81 16.02 -19.13 16.89
C GLN A 81 15.09 -18.03 17.41
N ASP A 82 14.91 -17.92 18.73
CA ASP A 82 14.05 -16.89 19.32
C ASP A 82 14.65 -15.48 19.16
N TRP A 83 15.97 -15.34 19.30
CA TRP A 83 16.68 -14.08 19.03
C TRP A 83 16.60 -13.69 17.56
N SER A 84 16.71 -14.66 16.66
CA SER A 84 16.49 -14.44 15.23
C SER A 84 15.09 -13.87 14.96
N ARG A 85 14.04 -14.42 15.58
CA ARG A 85 12.67 -13.90 15.42
C ARG A 85 12.53 -12.46 15.92
N VAL A 86 13.07 -12.15 17.09
CA VAL A 86 13.03 -10.80 17.67
C VAL A 86 13.68 -9.81 16.71
N LEU A 87 14.91 -10.08 16.27
CA LEU A 87 15.65 -9.20 15.37
C LEU A 87 14.99 -9.03 14.00
N LEU A 88 14.52 -10.12 13.39
CA LEU A 88 13.84 -10.09 12.09
C LEU A 88 12.55 -9.27 12.16
N TYR A 89 11.69 -9.51 13.16
CA TYR A 89 10.44 -8.78 13.30
C TYR A 89 10.67 -7.32 13.68
N SER A 90 11.64 -7.03 14.56
CA SER A 90 12.00 -5.65 14.88
C SER A 90 12.50 -4.90 13.64
N GLY A 91 13.35 -5.51 12.82
CA GLY A 91 13.82 -4.90 11.57
C GLY A 91 12.68 -4.61 10.59
N LEU A 92 11.79 -5.58 10.36
CA LEU A 92 10.64 -5.42 9.46
C LEU A 92 9.65 -4.36 9.96
N TRP A 93 9.25 -4.42 11.24
CA TRP A 93 8.34 -3.44 11.82
C TRP A 93 8.94 -2.04 11.85
N LEU A 94 10.22 -1.91 12.19
CA LEU A 94 10.90 -0.62 12.17
C LEU A 94 10.95 -0.05 10.75
N GLY A 95 11.26 -0.88 9.75
CA GLY A 95 11.20 -0.49 8.34
C GLY A 95 9.82 0.00 7.92
N THR A 96 8.75 -0.68 8.33
CA THR A 96 7.37 -0.23 8.05
C THR A 96 7.05 1.09 8.72
N ILE A 97 7.33 1.24 10.02
CA ILE A 97 7.01 2.48 10.76
C ILE A 97 7.80 3.65 10.17
N ASN A 98 9.07 3.44 9.85
CA ASN A 98 9.90 4.43 9.19
C ASN A 98 9.33 4.81 7.81
N SER A 99 8.84 3.83 7.06
CA SER A 99 8.24 4.08 5.74
C SER A 99 6.94 4.87 5.83
N LEU A 100 6.05 4.53 6.77
CA LEU A 100 4.80 5.26 6.99
C LEU A 100 5.01 6.73 7.38
N SER A 101 6.18 7.05 7.92
CA SER A 101 6.58 8.42 8.23
C SER A 101 7.27 9.15 7.06
N ALA A 102 7.62 8.44 5.98
CA ALA A 102 8.29 8.99 4.81
C ALA A 102 7.47 10.08 4.08
N PRO A 103 6.13 10.01 3.96
CA PRO A 103 5.34 11.09 3.35
C PRO A 103 5.44 12.43 4.08
N LEU A 104 5.91 12.44 5.34
CA LEU A 104 6.17 13.67 6.09
C LEU A 104 7.44 14.40 5.60
N GLN A 105 8.33 13.69 4.90
CA GLN A 105 9.50 14.25 4.22
C GLN A 105 9.29 14.18 2.71
N VAL A 106 9.08 15.35 2.09
CA VAL A 106 8.96 15.43 0.63
C VAL A 106 10.35 15.38 0.02
N GLY A 107 10.65 14.35 -0.78
CA GLY A 107 11.96 14.21 -1.42
C GLY A 107 12.23 12.82 -1.98
N LEU A 108 13.15 12.74 -2.94
CA LEU A 108 13.75 11.47 -3.38
C LEU A 108 14.40 10.73 -2.19
N ASP A 109 14.91 11.50 -1.24
CA ASP A 109 15.54 11.03 -0.01
C ASP A 109 14.59 10.22 0.89
N ALA A 110 13.28 10.44 0.79
CA ALA A 110 12.29 9.67 1.52
C ALA A 110 11.93 8.35 0.82
N ALA A 111 12.01 8.31 -0.52
CA ALA A 111 11.65 7.13 -1.30
C ALA A 111 12.67 5.97 -1.16
N ILE A 112 13.96 6.30 -1.04
CA ILE A 112 15.03 5.29 -0.94
C ILE A 112 14.88 4.42 0.32
N PRO A 113 14.74 4.98 1.55
CA PRO A 113 14.46 4.20 2.75
C PRO A 113 13.22 3.31 2.64
N VAL A 114 12.15 3.80 2.01
CA VAL A 114 10.92 3.04 1.79
C VAL A 114 11.17 1.84 0.87
N ALA A 115 11.89 2.04 -0.23
CA ALA A 115 12.25 0.95 -1.16
C ALA A 115 13.15 -0.10 -0.50
N ILE A 116 14.07 0.32 0.39
CA ILE A 116 14.88 -0.60 1.20
C ILE A 116 13.98 -1.42 2.12
N ALA A 117 13.05 -0.79 2.84
CA ALA A 117 12.09 -1.50 3.70
C ALA A 117 11.23 -2.49 2.90
N ALA A 118 10.76 -2.10 1.70
CA ALA A 118 10.05 -2.98 0.78
C ALA A 118 10.89 -4.21 0.39
N THR A 119 12.18 -4.00 0.13
CA THR A 119 13.15 -5.06 -0.19
C THR A 119 13.33 -6.03 0.98
N LEU A 120 13.36 -5.55 2.22
CA LEU A 120 13.44 -6.42 3.41
C LEU A 120 12.22 -7.33 3.54
N PHE A 121 11.01 -6.81 3.28
CA PHE A 121 9.81 -7.64 3.24
C PHE A 121 9.81 -8.63 2.08
N ALA A 122 10.26 -8.20 0.91
CA ALA A 122 10.40 -9.08 -0.25
C ALA A 122 11.38 -10.23 0.03
N SER A 123 12.56 -9.92 0.59
CA SER A 123 13.55 -10.94 0.95
C SER A 123 13.03 -11.92 1.98
N GLU A 124 12.29 -11.45 2.99
CA GLU A 124 11.70 -12.35 3.99
C GLU A 124 10.56 -13.19 3.41
N ALA A 125 9.76 -12.63 2.50
CA ALA A 125 8.72 -13.36 1.79
C ALA A 125 9.30 -14.52 0.98
N PHE A 126 10.38 -14.29 0.24
CA PHE A 126 11.09 -15.33 -0.50
C PHE A 126 11.75 -16.35 0.43
N ALA A 127 12.44 -15.90 1.48
CA ALA A 127 13.14 -16.77 2.42
C ALA A 127 12.18 -17.73 3.15
N ARG A 128 10.99 -17.24 3.54
CA ARG A 128 9.97 -18.06 4.23
C ARG A 128 8.99 -18.76 3.28
N ARG A 129 9.11 -18.55 1.97
CA ARG A 129 8.12 -18.97 0.96
C ARG A 129 6.68 -18.57 1.35
N ASN A 130 6.55 -17.41 2.01
CA ASN A 130 5.28 -16.94 2.55
C ASN A 130 4.77 -15.76 1.73
N VAL A 131 3.81 -16.04 0.84
CA VAL A 131 3.22 -15.06 -0.07
C VAL A 131 2.56 -13.89 0.66
N ARG A 132 2.10 -14.08 1.91
CA ARG A 132 1.46 -13.01 2.71
C ARG A 132 2.42 -11.86 3.01
N LEU A 133 3.71 -12.13 3.18
CA LEU A 133 4.73 -11.10 3.39
C LEU A 133 5.01 -10.28 2.12
N GLY A 134 4.58 -10.76 0.95
CA GLY A 134 4.62 -9.99 -0.29
C GLY A 134 3.63 -8.82 -0.30
N PHE A 135 2.58 -8.85 0.52
CA PHE A 135 1.62 -7.75 0.64
C PHE A 135 2.27 -6.44 1.13
N PRO A 136 2.90 -6.40 2.33
CA PRO A 136 3.59 -5.19 2.79
C PRO A 136 4.74 -4.79 1.85
N ALA A 137 5.47 -5.75 1.26
CA ALA A 137 6.49 -5.42 0.26
C ALA A 137 5.93 -4.61 -0.91
N ASN A 138 4.81 -5.08 -1.50
CA ASN A 138 4.18 -4.40 -2.62
C ASN A 138 3.64 -3.01 -2.25
N LEU A 139 3.05 -2.89 -1.06
CA LEU A 139 2.54 -1.61 -0.57
C LEU A 139 3.66 -0.59 -0.38
N LEU A 140 4.79 -1.00 0.21
CA LEU A 140 5.95 -0.13 0.39
C LEU A 140 6.62 0.21 -0.95
N TYR A 141 6.73 -0.73 -1.89
CA TYR A 141 7.24 -0.41 -3.24
C TYR A 141 6.36 0.61 -3.96
N LEU A 142 5.04 0.48 -3.80
CA LEU A 142 4.10 1.44 -4.38
C LEU A 142 4.22 2.81 -3.71
N GLU A 143 4.39 2.86 -2.39
CA GLU A 143 4.64 4.11 -1.66
C GLU A 143 5.92 4.78 -2.17
N ALA A 144 7.04 4.04 -2.26
CA ALA A 144 8.28 4.56 -2.81
C ALA A 144 8.10 5.09 -4.26
N TYR A 145 7.34 4.36 -5.08
CA TYR A 145 7.02 4.79 -6.44
C TYR A 145 6.27 6.12 -6.47
N PHE A 146 5.23 6.29 -5.64
CA PHE A 146 4.49 7.54 -5.58
C PHE A 146 5.31 8.70 -5.00
N LEU A 147 6.16 8.45 -4.01
CA LEU A 147 7.08 9.48 -3.49
C LEU A 147 8.01 10.00 -4.59
N ILE A 148 8.52 9.12 -5.46
CA ILE A 148 9.33 9.52 -6.62
C ILE A 148 8.52 10.36 -7.60
N LEU A 149 7.27 9.97 -7.92
CA LEU A 149 6.41 10.74 -8.83
C LEU A 149 6.09 12.13 -8.29
N ILE A 150 5.81 12.23 -6.99
CA ILE A 150 5.57 13.50 -6.30
C ILE A 150 6.82 14.38 -6.38
N TRP A 151 8.00 13.81 -6.12
CA TRP A 151 9.27 14.54 -6.19
C TRP A 151 9.60 15.04 -7.60
N LEU A 152 9.34 14.22 -8.62
CA LEU A 152 9.51 14.58 -10.03
C LEU A 152 8.47 15.59 -10.54
N LYS A 153 7.50 16.00 -9.71
CA LYS A 153 6.39 16.91 -10.08
C LYS A 153 5.67 16.48 -11.35
N VAL A 154 5.40 15.17 -11.46
CA VAL A 154 4.67 14.63 -12.60
C VAL A 154 3.23 15.17 -12.57
N ASP A 155 2.87 15.96 -13.56
CA ASP A 155 1.54 16.60 -13.66
C ASP A 155 0.40 15.57 -13.85
N GLU A 156 0.71 14.44 -14.49
CA GLU A 156 -0.29 13.42 -14.86
C GLU A 156 0.03 12.02 -14.27
N PRO A 157 -0.05 11.85 -12.93
CA PRO A 157 0.25 10.58 -12.25
C PRO A 157 -0.58 9.37 -12.72
N GLN A 158 -1.73 9.55 -13.40
CA GLN A 158 -2.54 8.44 -13.94
C GLN A 158 -1.77 7.52 -14.91
N TYR A 159 -0.87 8.07 -15.73
CA TYR A 159 -0.18 7.27 -16.73
C TYR A 159 0.83 6.34 -16.06
N PHE A 160 1.36 6.81 -14.94
CA PHE A 160 2.30 6.10 -14.10
C PHE A 160 1.59 5.12 -13.15
N SER A 161 0.38 5.44 -12.68
CA SER A 161 -0.43 4.53 -11.86
C SER A 161 -0.91 3.29 -12.63
N MET A 162 -0.94 3.33 -13.97
CA MET A 162 -1.27 2.17 -14.79
C MET A 162 -0.25 1.04 -14.63
N GLY A 163 1.05 1.34 -14.55
CA GLY A 163 2.09 0.36 -14.28
C GLY A 163 1.95 -0.27 -12.89
N ALA A 164 1.70 0.55 -11.89
CA ALA A 164 1.40 0.11 -10.52
C ALA A 164 0.15 -0.81 -10.46
N ALA A 165 -0.90 -0.47 -11.20
CA ALA A 165 -2.11 -1.26 -11.27
C ALA A 165 -1.89 -2.62 -11.96
N ILE A 166 -1.06 -2.67 -13.00
CA ILE A 166 -0.70 -3.94 -13.66
C ILE A 166 0.05 -4.84 -12.67
N LEU A 167 1.00 -4.29 -11.91
CA LEU A 167 1.70 -5.03 -10.85
C LEU A 167 0.74 -5.51 -9.75
N GLY A 168 -0.20 -4.66 -9.34
CA GLY A 168 -1.28 -5.01 -8.42
C GLY A 168 -2.15 -6.15 -8.95
N MET A 169 -2.56 -6.11 -10.21
CA MET A 169 -3.35 -7.16 -10.87
C MET A 169 -2.56 -8.47 -11.02
N LEU A 170 -1.26 -8.41 -11.31
CA LEU A 170 -0.39 -9.58 -11.35
C LEU A 170 -0.32 -10.23 -9.96
N MET A 171 -0.15 -9.43 -8.91
CA MET A 171 -0.12 -9.94 -7.54
C MET A 171 -1.48 -10.50 -7.10
N HIS A 172 -2.59 -9.88 -7.50
CA HIS A 172 -3.93 -10.43 -7.33
C HIS A 172 -4.02 -11.83 -7.97
N TYR A 173 -3.60 -11.97 -9.22
CA TYR A 173 -3.60 -13.26 -9.93
C TYR A 173 -2.75 -14.32 -9.21
N LEU A 174 -1.54 -13.97 -8.77
CA LEU A 174 -0.66 -14.88 -8.02
C LEU A 174 -1.27 -15.32 -6.68
N LEU A 175 -1.92 -14.41 -5.96
CA LEU A 175 -2.58 -14.70 -4.69
C LEU A 175 -3.81 -15.59 -4.86
N THR A 176 -4.61 -15.35 -5.91
CA THR A 176 -5.73 -16.21 -6.29
C THR A 176 -5.24 -17.62 -6.61
N ARG A 177 -4.14 -17.73 -7.37
CA ARG A 177 -3.52 -19.03 -7.68
C ARG A 177 -2.92 -19.72 -6.45
N ALA A 178 -2.41 -18.96 -5.49
CA ALA A 178 -1.90 -19.47 -4.22
C ALA A 178 -3.01 -19.83 -3.21
N GLY A 179 -4.30 -19.68 -3.56
CA GLY A 179 -5.44 -19.98 -2.69
C GLY A 179 -5.68 -18.95 -1.59
N SER A 180 -5.03 -17.78 -1.63
CA SER A 180 -5.18 -16.73 -0.62
C SER A 180 -6.33 -15.79 -0.96
N ARG A 181 -7.56 -16.23 -0.65
CA ARG A 181 -8.80 -15.47 -0.92
C ARG A 181 -8.76 -14.04 -0.36
N THR A 182 -8.45 -13.88 0.93
CA THR A 182 -8.40 -12.54 1.56
C THR A 182 -7.31 -11.65 0.98
N GLY A 183 -6.13 -12.22 0.68
CA GLY A 183 -5.03 -11.47 0.08
C GLY A 183 -5.35 -11.02 -1.34
N ALA A 184 -5.91 -11.91 -2.16
CA ALA A 184 -6.36 -11.60 -3.51
C ALA A 184 -7.42 -10.50 -3.49
N PHE A 185 -8.44 -10.61 -2.63
CA PHE A 185 -9.46 -9.58 -2.48
C PHE A 185 -8.86 -8.20 -2.13
N LEU A 186 -8.00 -8.13 -1.12
CA LEU A 186 -7.40 -6.87 -0.67
C LEU A 186 -6.50 -6.24 -1.74
N ILE A 187 -5.65 -7.04 -2.39
CA ILE A 187 -4.77 -6.54 -3.46
C ILE A 187 -5.57 -6.12 -4.69
N GLY A 188 -6.61 -6.87 -5.05
CA GLY A 188 -7.51 -6.52 -6.15
C GLY A 188 -8.15 -5.16 -5.90
N MET A 189 -8.77 -4.98 -4.73
CA MET A 189 -9.38 -3.71 -4.34
C MET A 189 -8.36 -2.57 -4.29
N PHE A 190 -7.18 -2.80 -3.70
CA PHE A 190 -6.14 -1.77 -3.60
C PHE A 190 -5.60 -1.35 -4.96
N SER A 191 -5.31 -2.32 -5.84
CA SER A 191 -4.89 -2.05 -7.23
C SER A 191 -5.90 -1.20 -7.98
N GLN A 192 -7.20 -1.44 -7.76
CA GLN A 192 -8.27 -0.67 -8.39
C GLN A 192 -8.42 0.71 -7.79
N LEU A 193 -8.28 0.85 -6.47
CA LEU A 193 -8.27 2.15 -5.81
C LEU A 193 -7.11 3.01 -6.32
N VAL A 194 -5.95 2.41 -6.55
CA VAL A 194 -4.80 3.10 -7.13
C VAL A 194 -5.08 3.49 -8.58
N LEU A 195 -5.53 2.56 -9.42
CA LEU A 195 -5.81 2.83 -10.84
C LEU A 195 -6.94 3.84 -11.03
N LEU A 196 -8.14 3.50 -10.56
CA LEU A 196 -9.35 4.28 -10.78
C LEU A 196 -9.37 5.53 -9.90
N GLY A 197 -8.81 5.46 -8.69
CA GLY A 197 -8.76 6.59 -7.77
C GLY A 197 -7.81 7.68 -8.24
N THR A 198 -6.63 7.35 -8.78
CA THR A 198 -5.73 8.38 -9.34
C THR A 198 -6.35 9.09 -10.54
N THR A 199 -6.96 8.33 -11.47
CA THR A 199 -7.71 8.91 -12.59
C THR A 199 -8.91 9.73 -12.13
N TYR A 200 -9.62 9.29 -11.08
CA TYR A 200 -10.75 10.03 -10.48
C TYR A 200 -10.32 11.35 -9.83
N ILE A 201 -9.21 11.36 -9.08
CA ILE A 201 -8.66 12.58 -8.50
C ILE A 201 -8.31 13.58 -9.61
N GLN A 202 -7.75 13.11 -10.73
CA GLN A 202 -7.47 13.98 -11.88
C GLN A 202 -8.73 14.51 -12.55
N LEU A 203 -9.76 13.68 -12.73
CA LEU A 203 -11.06 14.14 -13.22
C LEU A 203 -11.62 15.26 -12.34
N TYR A 204 -11.59 15.08 -11.01
CA TYR A 204 -12.08 16.08 -10.07
C TYR A 204 -11.23 17.36 -10.07
N SER A 205 -9.90 17.23 -10.12
CA SER A 205 -8.99 18.39 -10.04
C SER A 205 -8.92 19.21 -11.32
N THR A 206 -9.08 18.58 -12.48
CA THR A 206 -8.89 19.27 -13.79
C THR A 206 -10.20 19.57 -14.49
N GLU A 207 -11.31 18.96 -14.06
CA GLU A 207 -12.64 19.06 -14.67
C GLU A 207 -12.68 18.69 -16.16
N LYS A 208 -11.65 18.03 -16.70
CA LYS A 208 -11.60 17.62 -18.11
C LYS A 208 -12.39 16.33 -18.34
N LEU A 209 -13.35 16.38 -19.27
CA LEU A 209 -14.14 15.20 -19.69
C LEU A 209 -13.29 14.03 -20.22
N GLY A 210 -12.07 14.30 -20.70
CA GLY A 210 -11.14 13.25 -21.12
C GLY A 210 -10.87 12.22 -20.03
N PHE A 211 -10.71 12.65 -18.77
CA PHE A 211 -10.47 11.74 -17.65
C PHE A 211 -11.71 10.89 -17.32
N PHE A 212 -12.92 11.41 -17.54
CA PHE A 212 -14.14 10.62 -17.39
C PHE A 212 -14.17 9.44 -18.39
N VAL A 213 -13.80 9.71 -19.65
CA VAL A 213 -13.69 8.67 -20.68
C VAL A 213 -12.64 7.63 -20.29
N VAL A 214 -11.48 8.06 -19.77
CA VAL A 214 -10.43 7.14 -19.29
C VAL A 214 -10.93 6.27 -18.14
N ILE A 215 -11.57 6.83 -17.11
CA ILE A 215 -12.13 6.05 -15.99
C ILE A 215 -13.17 5.05 -16.50
N PHE A 216 -14.03 5.46 -17.42
CA PHE A 216 -15.06 4.59 -17.98
C PHE A 216 -14.46 3.35 -18.67
N PHE A 217 -13.45 3.54 -19.53
CA PHE A 217 -12.77 2.43 -20.20
C PHE A 217 -11.91 1.59 -19.25
N GLN A 218 -11.21 2.21 -18.30
CA GLN A 218 -10.47 1.50 -17.25
C GLN A 218 -11.42 0.64 -16.42
N ALA A 219 -12.56 1.20 -15.99
CA ALA A 219 -13.56 0.48 -15.21
C ALA A 219 -14.16 -0.68 -16.00
N LEU A 220 -14.46 -0.49 -17.29
CA LEU A 220 -14.95 -1.55 -18.17
C LEU A 220 -13.92 -2.69 -18.32
N ALA A 221 -12.65 -2.37 -18.59
CA ALA A 221 -11.60 -3.37 -18.74
C ALA A 221 -11.43 -4.20 -17.45
N VAL A 222 -11.43 -3.52 -16.30
CA VAL A 222 -11.28 -4.17 -15.00
C VAL A 222 -12.53 -5.00 -14.63
N LEU A 223 -13.72 -4.52 -14.99
CA LEU A 223 -14.97 -5.26 -14.81
C LEU A 223 -14.97 -6.57 -15.63
N ILE A 224 -14.57 -6.51 -16.90
CA ILE A 224 -14.44 -7.69 -17.77
C ILE A 224 -13.46 -8.68 -17.14
N TYR A 225 -12.30 -8.21 -16.71
CA TYR A 225 -11.31 -9.04 -16.04
C TYR A 225 -11.86 -9.67 -14.74
N GLY A 226 -12.57 -8.90 -13.92
CA GLY A 226 -13.22 -9.36 -12.70
C GLY A 226 -14.26 -10.46 -12.94
N ILE A 227 -15.04 -10.34 -14.02
CA ILE A 227 -16.02 -11.37 -14.42
C ILE A 227 -15.31 -12.67 -14.86
N VAL A 228 -14.22 -12.55 -15.63
CA VAL A 228 -13.44 -13.72 -16.11
C VAL A 228 -12.81 -14.48 -14.94
N ILE A 229 -12.24 -13.78 -13.97
CA ILE A 229 -11.61 -14.37 -12.77
C ILE A 229 -12.63 -14.71 -11.68
N ARG A 230 -13.88 -14.26 -11.83
CA ARG A 230 -14.95 -14.40 -10.83
C ARG A 230 -14.58 -13.80 -9.47
N SER A 231 -13.90 -12.63 -9.45
CA SER A 231 -13.57 -11.92 -8.21
C SER A 231 -14.59 -10.82 -7.92
N ARG A 232 -15.11 -10.79 -6.70
CA ARG A 232 -16.10 -9.79 -6.26
C ARG A 232 -15.48 -8.39 -6.15
N SER A 233 -14.25 -8.29 -5.63
CA SER A 233 -13.53 -7.01 -5.52
C SER A 233 -13.44 -6.32 -6.88
N LEU A 234 -13.06 -7.10 -7.90
CA LEU A 234 -12.83 -6.62 -9.24
C LEU A 234 -14.10 -6.18 -9.99
N VAL A 235 -15.27 -6.59 -9.51
CA VAL A 235 -16.58 -6.20 -10.08
C VAL A 235 -17.17 -5.01 -9.33
N ILE A 236 -17.07 -4.97 -8.00
CA ILE A 236 -17.70 -3.93 -7.19
C ILE A 236 -17.01 -2.57 -7.36
N ALA A 237 -15.67 -2.52 -7.29
CA ALA A 237 -14.96 -1.25 -7.33
C ALA A 237 -15.17 -0.46 -8.64
N PRO A 238 -15.10 -1.07 -9.84
CA PRO A 238 -15.32 -0.34 -11.09
C PRO A 238 -16.74 0.22 -11.21
N ILE A 239 -17.74 -0.50 -10.69
CA ILE A 239 -19.13 -0.01 -10.65
C ILE A 239 -19.21 1.25 -9.79
N ILE A 240 -18.65 1.20 -8.57
CA ILE A 240 -18.64 2.36 -7.65
C ILE A 240 -17.94 3.56 -8.29
N PHE A 241 -16.74 3.38 -8.85
CA PHE A 241 -16.00 4.47 -9.49
C PHE A 241 -16.71 5.03 -10.72
N THR A 242 -17.36 4.20 -11.52
CA THR A 242 -18.14 4.65 -12.68
C THR A 242 -19.31 5.51 -12.22
N VAL A 243 -20.06 5.06 -11.21
CA VAL A 243 -21.18 5.80 -10.63
C VAL A 243 -20.69 7.14 -10.07
N LEU A 244 -19.65 7.13 -9.22
CA LEU A 244 -19.07 8.36 -8.67
C LEU A 244 -18.62 9.32 -9.76
N SER A 245 -17.98 8.83 -10.82
CA SER A 245 -17.50 9.67 -11.93
C SER A 245 -18.67 10.33 -12.68
N VAL A 246 -19.77 9.60 -12.90
CA VAL A 246 -20.99 10.14 -13.50
C VAL A 246 -21.58 11.25 -12.62
N PHE A 247 -21.69 11.01 -11.32
CA PHE A 247 -22.14 12.04 -10.36
C PHE A 247 -21.26 13.28 -10.41
N THR A 248 -19.94 13.13 -10.35
CA THR A 248 -18.99 14.26 -10.39
C THR A 248 -19.07 15.06 -11.68
N VAL A 249 -19.26 14.40 -12.83
CA VAL A 249 -19.47 15.11 -14.11
C VAL A 249 -20.79 15.87 -14.14
N ILE A 250 -21.88 15.27 -13.66
CA ILE A 250 -23.22 15.88 -13.59
C ILE A 250 -23.23 17.12 -12.69
N TYR A 251 -22.63 17.03 -11.50
CA TYR A 251 -22.71 18.09 -10.49
C TYR A 251 -21.57 19.11 -10.54
N GLY A 252 -20.41 18.75 -11.10
CA GLY A 252 -19.25 19.63 -11.23
C GLY A 252 -19.13 20.22 -12.63
N VAL A 253 -18.61 19.41 -13.56
CA VAL A 253 -18.17 19.82 -14.91
C VAL A 253 -19.31 20.40 -15.76
N LEU A 254 -20.55 19.98 -15.53
CA LEU A 254 -21.72 20.35 -16.33
C LEU A 254 -22.44 21.62 -15.87
N LYS A 255 -21.77 22.56 -15.17
CA LYS A 255 -22.33 23.88 -14.79
C LYS A 255 -22.50 24.88 -15.96
N GLY A 256 -22.80 24.40 -17.18
CA GLY A 256 -23.10 25.22 -18.37
C GLY A 256 -23.73 24.41 -19.51
N ILE A 257 -24.58 25.06 -20.31
CA ILE A 257 -25.54 24.61 -21.36
C ILE A 257 -25.21 23.30 -22.15
N SER A 258 -23.94 22.89 -22.24
CA SER A 258 -23.52 21.53 -22.63
C SER A 258 -24.15 20.39 -21.80
N THR A 259 -24.74 20.71 -20.63
CA THR A 259 -25.51 19.82 -19.74
C THR A 259 -26.63 19.06 -20.46
N VAL A 260 -27.38 19.72 -21.34
CA VAL A 260 -28.57 19.12 -21.97
C VAL A 260 -28.17 18.08 -23.00
N ILE A 261 -27.11 18.34 -23.78
CA ILE A 261 -26.64 17.44 -24.82
C ILE A 261 -25.92 16.22 -24.20
N LEU A 262 -25.10 16.45 -23.16
CA LEU A 262 -24.41 15.34 -22.50
C LEU A 262 -25.37 14.47 -21.68
N ILE A 263 -26.34 15.05 -20.97
CA ILE A 263 -27.40 14.28 -20.27
C ILE A 263 -28.26 13.54 -21.29
N GLY A 264 -28.54 14.13 -22.46
CA GLY A 264 -29.24 13.46 -23.55
C GLY A 264 -28.50 12.21 -24.05
N CYS A 265 -27.22 12.35 -24.41
CA CYS A 265 -26.41 11.22 -24.89
C CYS A 265 -26.13 10.17 -23.80
N THR A 266 -25.86 10.61 -22.57
CA THR A 266 -25.59 9.72 -21.43
C THR A 266 -26.86 9.01 -20.97
N GLY A 267 -28.01 9.69 -21.01
CA GLY A 267 -29.33 9.13 -20.74
C GLY A 267 -29.72 8.07 -21.78
N VAL A 268 -29.42 8.30 -23.07
CA VAL A 268 -29.62 7.29 -24.12
C VAL A 268 -28.70 6.08 -23.91
N LEU A 269 -27.43 6.29 -23.57
CA LEU A 269 -26.51 5.19 -23.25
C LEU A 269 -26.94 4.40 -22.01
N PHE A 270 -27.43 5.08 -20.95
CA PHE A 270 -27.97 4.41 -19.78
C PHE A 270 -29.31 3.71 -20.04
N LEU A 271 -30.13 4.24 -20.95
CA LEU A 271 -31.34 3.55 -21.41
C LEU A 271 -30.99 2.28 -22.16
N ILE A 272 -30.01 2.35 -23.09
CA ILE A 272 -29.52 1.18 -23.82
C ILE A 272 -28.92 0.17 -22.83
N ALA A 273 -28.10 0.61 -21.89
CA ALA A 273 -27.51 -0.26 -20.87
C ALA A 273 -28.56 -0.84 -19.90
N GLY A 274 -29.58 -0.07 -19.54
CA GLY A 274 -30.71 -0.50 -18.70
C GLY A 274 -31.60 -1.50 -19.42
N ILE A 275 -31.89 -1.28 -20.71
CA ILE A 275 -32.57 -2.25 -21.58
C ILE A 275 -31.73 -3.52 -21.70
N LEU A 276 -30.41 -3.39 -21.92
CA LEU A 276 -29.50 -4.55 -21.94
C LEU A 276 -29.53 -5.30 -20.61
N ALA A 277 -29.49 -4.59 -19.48
CA ALA A 277 -29.52 -5.16 -18.15
C ALA A 277 -30.86 -5.86 -17.83
N VAL A 278 -31.97 -5.31 -18.31
CA VAL A 278 -33.30 -5.93 -18.20
C VAL A 278 -33.41 -7.18 -19.09
N ILE A 279 -32.84 -7.15 -20.30
CA ILE A 279 -32.75 -8.34 -21.18
C ILE A 279 -31.82 -9.39 -20.55
N LEU A 280 -30.76 -8.97 -19.87
CA LEU A 280 -29.85 -9.83 -19.12
C LEU A 280 -30.40 -10.26 -17.75
N ARG A 281 -31.56 -9.76 -17.31
CA ARG A 281 -32.16 -10.04 -15.99
C ARG A 281 -32.43 -11.53 -15.78
N GLU A 282 -32.83 -12.24 -16.84
CA GLU A 282 -33.04 -13.70 -16.79
C GLU A 282 -31.72 -14.47 -16.60
N ARG A 283 -30.57 -13.90 -17.00
CA ARG A 283 -29.24 -14.45 -16.68
C ARG A 283 -28.74 -13.97 -15.31
N LEU A 284 -29.11 -12.76 -14.87
CA LEU A 284 -28.66 -12.17 -13.60
C LEU A 284 -29.24 -12.87 -12.37
N VAL A 285 -30.48 -13.38 -12.42
CA VAL A 285 -31.05 -14.19 -11.33
C VAL A 285 -30.26 -15.49 -11.13
N LYS A 286 -29.77 -16.11 -12.23
CA LYS A 286 -28.82 -17.25 -12.19
C LYS A 286 -27.39 -16.84 -11.77
N VAL A 287 -27.00 -15.59 -11.99
CA VAL A 287 -25.71 -15.04 -11.55
C VAL A 287 -25.73 -14.75 -10.06
N GLY A 288 -26.85 -14.28 -9.48
CA GLY A 288 -27.02 -14.09 -8.04
C GLY A 288 -26.86 -15.38 -7.24
N GLU A 289 -27.41 -16.49 -7.71
CA GLU A 289 -27.18 -17.83 -7.14
C GLU A 289 -25.75 -18.33 -7.39
N ARG A 290 -25.12 -18.03 -8.54
CA ARG A 290 -23.70 -18.35 -8.78
C ARG A 290 -22.73 -17.49 -7.97
N PHE A 291 -23.12 -16.29 -7.54
CA PHE A 291 -22.26 -15.42 -6.74
C PHE A 291 -22.00 -16.02 -5.36
N SER A 292 -22.86 -16.89 -4.81
CA SER A 292 -22.58 -17.58 -3.53
C SER A 292 -21.31 -18.43 -3.59
N ASP A 293 -20.98 -18.97 -4.77
CA ASP A 293 -19.82 -19.82 -5.02
C ASP A 293 -18.56 -19.05 -5.43
N TRP A 294 -18.65 -17.74 -5.63
CA TRP A 294 -17.50 -16.93 -6.02
C TRP A 294 -16.55 -16.75 -4.84
N GLN A 295 -15.30 -17.13 -5.04
CA GLN A 295 -14.24 -16.93 -4.05
C GLN A 295 -13.94 -15.42 -3.91
N ALA A 296 -13.48 -15.02 -2.71
CA ALA A 296 -13.19 -13.61 -2.39
C ALA A 296 -12.22 -12.99 -3.40
#